data_AF-A0A2N0QS90-F1
#
_entry.id   AF-A0A2N0QS90-F1
#
_cell.length_a   1.000
_cell.length_b   1.000
_cell.length_c   1.000
_cell.angle_alpha   90.00
_cell.angle_beta   90.00
_cell.angle_gamma   90.00
#
_symmetry.space_group_name_H-M   'P 1'
#
loop_
_entity.id
_entity.type
_entity.pdbx_description
1 polymer ?
#
loop_
_entity_poly.entity_id
_entity_poly.type
_entity_poly.pdbx_seq_one_letter_code
_entity_poly.pdbx_strand_id
1 'polypeptide(L)'
;DNNRVSYLIQKADILAEIELFYLLPYQRRWQTWFPEIMYYYADVDKTRVEIKRLIKKGEWDTKEFTEMWKILFKVLQIEHNPDDNEAILEKLKSYDEKLYKLDKLEKLDEKLKKLDKLEEKSDKLEILEKSHCEILEKLGKLEALEKSHCEILDKLEKLLERNAC
;
A
#
# COMPACT_ATOMS: atom_id res chain seq x y z
N ASP A 1 40.03 -27.04 -4.04
CA ASP A 1 38.99 -26.42 -3.18
C ASP A 1 37.57 -26.51 -3.73
N ASN A 2 37.32 -26.24 -5.02
CA ASN A 2 35.95 -26.24 -5.58
C ASN A 2 35.17 -27.56 -5.39
N ASN A 3 35.83 -28.72 -5.53
CA ASN A 3 35.19 -30.04 -5.41
C ASN A 3 34.61 -30.32 -4.02
N ARG A 4 35.25 -29.83 -2.94
CA ARG A 4 34.79 -30.07 -1.57
C ARG A 4 33.53 -29.25 -1.24
N VAL A 5 33.50 -28.00 -1.68
CA VAL A 5 32.33 -27.12 -1.47
C VAL A 5 31.14 -27.64 -2.27
N SER A 6 31.33 -27.97 -3.56
CA SER A 6 30.27 -28.56 -4.38
C SER A 6 29.76 -29.89 -3.81
N TYR A 7 30.64 -30.74 -3.28
CA TYR A 7 30.25 -31.98 -2.61
C TYR A 7 29.37 -31.72 -1.37
N LEU A 8 29.72 -30.73 -0.54
CA LEU A 8 28.95 -30.39 0.65
C LEU A 8 27.58 -29.79 0.30
N ILE A 9 27.53 -28.94 -0.73
CA ILE A 9 26.27 -28.38 -1.23
C ILE A 9 25.37 -29.51 -1.74
N GLN A 10 25.88 -30.37 -2.63
CA GLN A 10 25.10 -31.51 -3.14
C GLN A 10 24.64 -32.43 -2.01
N LYS A 11 25.49 -32.65 -1.00
CA LYS A 11 25.13 -33.46 0.17
C LYS A 11 24.00 -32.80 0.98
N ALA A 12 24.03 -31.48 1.16
CA ALA A 12 22.98 -30.74 1.84
C ALA A 12 21.66 -30.77 1.06
N ASP A 13 21.72 -30.59 -0.26
CA ASP A 13 20.56 -30.66 -1.15
C ASP A 13 19.89 -32.03 -1.08
N ILE A 14 20.69 -33.10 -1.20
CA ILE A 14 20.20 -34.49 -1.08
C ILE A 14 19.58 -34.74 0.30
N LEU A 15 20.19 -34.24 1.38
CA LEU A 15 19.65 -34.38 2.73
C LEU A 15 18.30 -33.66 2.90
N ALA A 16 18.17 -32.46 2.36
CA ALA A 16 16.93 -31.69 2.38
C ALA A 16 15.82 -32.38 1.55
N GLU A 17 16.17 -32.96 0.40
CA GLU A 17 15.24 -33.72 -0.44
C GLU A 17 14.75 -34.98 0.29
N ILE A 18 15.65 -35.72 0.92
CA ILE A 18 15.31 -36.88 1.76
C ILE A 18 14.36 -36.46 2.89
N GLU A 19 14.67 -35.37 3.58
CA GLU A 19 13.85 -34.89 4.70
C GLU A 19 12.45 -34.46 4.26
N LEU A 20 12.34 -33.76 3.13
CA LEU A 20 11.09 -33.19 2.64
C LEU A 20 10.17 -34.25 2.02
N PHE A 21 10.73 -35.19 1.24
CA PHE A 21 9.93 -36.10 0.41
C PHE A 21 9.89 -37.54 0.92
N TYR A 22 10.91 -38.01 1.63
CA TYR A 22 11.09 -39.43 1.91
C TYR A 22 10.98 -39.81 3.40
N LEU A 23 10.86 -38.84 4.32
CA LEU A 23 10.72 -39.09 5.76
C LEU A 23 9.36 -38.69 6.32
N LEU A 24 8.71 -39.63 7.04
CA LEU A 24 7.49 -39.35 7.79
C LEU A 24 7.80 -38.49 9.04
N PRO A 25 6.84 -37.69 9.54
CA PRO A 25 7.07 -36.76 10.66
C PRO A 25 7.64 -37.37 11.95
N TYR A 26 7.44 -38.68 12.18
CA TYR A 26 8.00 -39.38 13.33
C TYR A 26 9.44 -39.87 13.11
N GLN A 27 9.83 -40.15 11.85
CA GLN A 27 11.19 -40.58 11.50
C GLN A 27 12.18 -39.42 11.59
N ARG A 28 11.74 -38.20 11.26
CA ARG A 28 12.55 -36.96 11.41
C ARG A 28 12.98 -36.68 12.85
N ARG A 29 12.30 -37.27 13.84
CA ARG A 29 12.62 -37.10 15.26
C ARG A 29 13.63 -38.13 15.78
N TRP A 30 14.04 -39.08 14.93
CA TRP A 30 15.03 -40.09 15.30
C TRP A 30 16.43 -39.51 15.16
N GLN A 31 16.96 -38.96 16.25
CA GLN A 31 18.29 -38.35 16.31
C GLN A 31 19.42 -39.29 15.84
N THR A 32 19.23 -40.60 15.99
CA THR A 32 20.17 -41.63 15.51
C THR A 32 20.28 -41.66 13.98
N TRP A 33 19.20 -41.31 13.27
CA TRP A 33 19.12 -41.35 11.80
C TRP A 33 19.29 -39.97 11.18
N PHE A 34 18.85 -38.90 11.86
CA PHE A 34 19.02 -37.53 11.43
C PHE A 34 19.46 -36.66 12.63
N PRO A 35 20.74 -36.32 12.75
CA PRO A 35 21.20 -35.49 13.87
C PRO A 35 20.67 -34.07 13.70
N GLU A 36 20.24 -33.47 14.81
CA GLU A 36 19.78 -32.08 14.84
C GLU A 36 20.92 -31.08 14.54
N ILE A 37 22.17 -31.47 14.82
CA ILE A 37 23.37 -30.65 14.63
C ILE A 37 24.41 -31.43 13.82
N MET A 38 24.90 -30.84 12.74
CA MET A 38 26.00 -31.39 11.94
C MET A 38 27.31 -30.64 12.23
N TYR A 39 28.32 -31.35 12.70
CA TYR A 39 29.66 -30.77 12.91
C TYR A 39 30.47 -30.78 11.61
N TYR A 40 31.03 -29.64 11.25
CA TYR A 40 31.95 -29.52 10.13
C TYR A 40 33.21 -28.75 10.56
N TYR A 41 34.34 -29.15 9.99
CA TYR A 41 35.59 -28.43 10.14
C TYR A 41 35.66 -27.32 9.09
N ALA A 42 35.88 -26.10 9.57
CA ALA A 42 36.14 -24.94 8.74
C ALA A 42 37.48 -24.31 9.13
N ASP A 43 38.19 -23.80 8.13
CA ASP A 43 39.43 -23.05 8.33
C ASP A 43 39.09 -21.65 8.84
N VAL A 44 39.65 -21.31 10.01
CA VAL A 44 39.35 -20.06 10.72
C VAL A 44 39.64 -18.83 9.86
N ASP A 45 40.76 -18.83 9.12
CA ASP A 45 41.18 -17.68 8.35
C ASP A 45 40.35 -17.52 7.07
N LYS A 46 40.04 -18.64 6.39
CA LYS A 46 39.13 -18.62 5.24
C LYS A 46 37.73 -18.15 5.66
N THR A 47 37.23 -18.61 6.80
CA THR A 47 35.92 -18.20 7.33
C THR A 47 35.89 -16.72 7.64
N ARG A 48 36.93 -16.17 8.28
CA ARG A 48 37.03 -14.72 8.55
C ARG A 48 36.95 -13.87 7.28
N VAL A 49 37.70 -14.25 6.24
CA VAL A 49 37.72 -13.53 4.96
C VAL A 49 36.34 -13.54 4.31
N GLU A 50 35.68 -14.70 4.31
CA GLU A 50 34.38 -14.86 3.67
C GLU A 50 33.27 -14.08 4.37
N ILE A 51 33.24 -14.12 5.70
CA ILE A 51 32.29 -13.34 6.50
C ILE A 51 32.44 -11.84 6.23
N LYS A 52 33.67 -11.32 6.24
CA LYS A 52 33.94 -9.91 5.92
C LYS A 52 33.46 -9.54 4.51
N ARG A 53 33.63 -10.45 3.54
CA ARG A 53 33.15 -10.28 2.16
C ARG A 53 31.62 -10.21 2.11
N LEU A 54 30.93 -11.11 2.79
CA LEU A 54 29.46 -11.16 2.84
C LEU A 54 28.87 -9.92 3.50
N ILE A 55 29.45 -9.46 4.61
CA ILE A 55 29.05 -8.21 5.27
C ILE A 55 29.21 -7.03 4.32
N LYS A 56 30.36 -6.91 3.64
CA LYS A 56 30.61 -5.82 2.69
C LYS A 56 29.64 -5.82 1.50
N LYS A 57 29.21 -7.01 1.06
CA LYS A 57 28.27 -7.17 -0.07
C LYS A 57 26.80 -7.04 0.35
N GLY A 58 26.50 -7.05 1.66
CA GLY A 58 25.15 -7.04 2.19
C GLY A 58 24.39 -8.36 2.02
N GLU A 59 25.11 -9.47 1.76
CA GLU A 59 24.53 -10.82 1.57
C GLU A 59 24.50 -11.63 2.86
N TRP A 60 24.93 -11.04 3.97
CA TRP A 60 24.91 -11.71 5.27
C TRP A 60 23.49 -11.73 5.83
N ASP A 61 22.94 -12.92 6.07
CA ASP A 61 21.60 -13.05 6.65
C ASP A 61 21.64 -12.75 8.16
N THR A 62 20.99 -11.64 8.53
CA THR A 62 20.90 -11.17 9.92
C THR A 62 19.58 -11.55 10.60
N LYS A 63 18.63 -12.17 9.89
CA LYS A 63 17.26 -12.40 10.41
C LYS A 63 17.16 -13.60 11.34
N GLU A 64 17.93 -14.65 11.07
CA GLU A 64 17.91 -15.89 11.86
C GLU A 64 19.23 -16.09 12.61
N PHE A 65 19.16 -16.79 13.76
CA PHE A 65 20.33 -17.24 14.54
C PHE A 65 21.26 -16.15 15.11
N THR A 66 20.71 -14.96 15.46
CA THR A 66 21.45 -13.82 16.04
C THR A 66 22.40 -14.19 17.17
N GLU A 67 22.00 -15.10 18.06
CA GLU A 67 22.83 -15.51 19.19
C GLU A 67 24.04 -16.37 18.78
N MET A 68 23.87 -17.25 17.80
CA MET A 68 24.99 -18.02 17.24
C MET A 68 25.98 -17.12 16.49
N TRP A 69 25.50 -16.07 15.81
CA TRP A 69 26.37 -15.12 15.13
C TRP A 69 27.26 -14.34 16.11
N LYS A 70 26.72 -13.90 17.25
CA LYS A 70 27.52 -13.24 18.30
C LYS A 70 28.64 -14.15 18.81
N ILE A 71 28.32 -15.43 19.06
CA ILE A 71 29.29 -16.42 19.50
C ILE A 71 30.35 -16.63 18.41
N LEU A 72 29.94 -16.77 17.15
CA LEU A 72 30.84 -16.94 16.01
C LEU A 72 31.81 -15.76 15.87
N PHE A 73 31.32 -14.52 15.89
CA PHE A 73 32.16 -13.33 15.79
C PHE A 73 33.13 -13.20 16.96
N LYS A 74 32.70 -13.58 18.17
CA LYS A 74 33.57 -13.65 19.35
C LYS A 74 34.69 -14.68 19.18
N VAL A 75 34.37 -15.89 18.72
CA VAL A 75 35.35 -16.97 18.48
C VAL A 75 36.33 -16.58 17.36
N LEU A 76 35.81 -15.98 16.29
CA LEU A 76 36.63 -15.55 15.16
C LEU A 76 37.37 -14.24 15.42
N GLN A 77 37.14 -13.55 16.54
CA GLN A 77 37.71 -12.24 16.86
C GLN A 77 37.50 -11.23 15.73
N ILE A 78 36.31 -11.27 15.11
CA ILE A 78 35.92 -10.29 14.12
C ILE A 78 35.41 -9.09 14.91
N GLU A 79 36.11 -7.95 14.82
CA GLU A 79 35.58 -6.67 15.28
C GLU A 79 34.31 -6.36 14.51
N HIS A 80 33.17 -6.64 15.14
CA HIS A 80 31.87 -6.17 14.71
C HIS A 80 31.46 -5.09 15.70
N ASN A 81 31.63 -3.82 15.33
CA ASN A 81 31.13 -2.71 16.13
C ASN A 81 29.60 -2.70 16.02
N PRO A 82 28.86 -3.01 17.10
CA PRO A 82 27.40 -2.87 17.09
C PRO A 82 26.96 -1.41 16.91
N ASP A 83 27.84 -0.46 17.20
CA ASP A 83 27.57 0.98 17.17
C ASP A 83 27.25 1.50 15.75
N ASP A 84 27.81 0.89 14.71
CA ASP A 84 27.47 1.25 13.32
C ASP A 84 26.02 0.88 12.98
N ASN A 85 25.48 -0.17 13.61
CA ASN A 85 24.08 -0.59 13.43
C ASN A 85 23.11 0.31 14.22
N GLU A 86 23.52 0.88 15.36
CA GLU A 86 22.69 1.80 16.15
C GLU A 86 22.33 3.07 15.34
N ALA A 87 23.33 3.67 14.69
CA ALA A 87 23.14 4.83 13.82
C ALA A 87 22.30 4.50 12.57
N ILE A 88 22.41 3.27 12.05
CA ILE A 88 21.59 2.80 10.93
C ILE A 88 20.14 2.55 11.40
N LEU A 89 19.94 1.97 12.58
CA LEU A 89 18.62 1.72 13.18
C LEU A 89 17.88 3.03 13.49
N GLU A 90 18.58 4.04 14.00
CA GLU A 90 17.99 5.34 14.30
C GLU A 90 17.58 6.07 13.01
N LYS A 91 18.41 5.99 11.96
CA LYS A 91 18.04 6.48 10.62
C LYS A 91 16.80 5.77 10.08
N LEU A 92 16.74 4.43 10.18
CA LEU A 92 15.60 3.62 9.73
C LEU A 92 14.30 3.99 10.45
N LYS A 93 14.33 4.15 11.78
CA LYS A 93 13.18 4.63 12.56
C LYS A 93 12.69 6.00 12.08
N SER A 94 13.61 6.92 11.77
CA SER A 94 13.23 8.23 11.22
C SER A 94 12.60 8.14 9.83
N TYR A 95 13.01 7.16 9.00
CA TYR A 95 12.43 6.93 7.68
C TYR A 95 11.02 6.34 7.77
N ASP A 96 10.79 5.39 8.67
CA ASP A 96 9.45 4.82 8.92
C ASP A 96 8.47 5.91 9.36
N GLU A 97 8.91 6.81 10.23
CA GLU A 97 8.09 7.92 10.72
C GLU A 97 7.74 8.93 9.61
N LYS A 98 8.66 9.16 8.66
CA LYS A 98 8.41 9.96 7.45
C LYS A 98 7.46 9.26 6.50
N LEU A 99 7.57 7.94 6.34
CA LEU A 99 6.69 7.13 5.49
C LEU A 99 5.23 7.22 5.95
N TYR A 100 5.00 7.14 7.26
CA TYR A 100 3.67 7.26 7.85
C TYR A 100 3.05 8.65 7.63
N LYS A 101 3.86 9.72 7.66
CA LYS A 101 3.41 11.08 7.34
C LYS A 101 3.06 11.23 5.86
N LEU A 102 3.78 10.55 4.98
CA LEU A 102 3.53 10.57 3.54
C LEU A 102 2.20 9.89 3.16
N ASP A 103 1.90 8.73 3.75
CA ASP A 103 0.63 8.03 3.55
C ASP A 103 -0.60 8.86 4.01
N LYS A 104 -0.44 9.67 5.07
CA LYS A 104 -1.47 10.63 5.49
C LYS A 104 -1.69 11.75 4.47
N LEU A 105 -0.62 12.24 3.84
CA LEU A 105 -0.70 13.28 2.80
C LEU A 105 -1.42 12.76 1.54
N GLU A 106 -1.14 11.52 1.13
CA GLU A 106 -1.80 10.89 -0.02
C GLU A 106 -3.32 10.77 0.20
N LYS A 107 -3.75 10.37 1.40
CA LYS A 107 -5.18 10.32 1.79
C LYS A 107 -5.84 11.71 1.79
N LEU A 108 -5.10 12.78 2.04
CA LEU A 108 -5.62 14.14 1.97
C LEU A 108 -5.78 14.61 0.52
N ASP A 109 -4.82 14.29 -0.34
CA ASP A 109 -4.88 14.61 -1.78
C ASP A 109 -6.10 13.96 -2.47
N GLU A 110 -6.40 12.69 -2.13
CA GLU A 110 -7.61 12.03 -2.62
C GLU A 110 -8.91 12.72 -2.17
N LYS A 111 -8.94 13.27 -0.94
CA LYS A 111 -10.09 14.02 -0.45
C LYS A 111 -10.23 15.35 -1.17
N LEU A 112 -9.12 16.02 -1.48
CA LEU A 112 -9.11 17.27 -2.22
C LEU A 112 -9.73 17.10 -3.62
N LYS A 113 -9.31 16.05 -4.35
CA LYS A 113 -9.88 15.70 -5.67
C LYS A 113 -11.39 15.43 -5.65
N LYS A 114 -11.94 14.97 -4.52
CA LYS A 114 -13.40 14.78 -4.37
C LYS A 114 -14.13 16.10 -4.12
N LEU A 115 -13.45 17.05 -3.48
CA LEU A 115 -13.97 18.37 -3.15
C LEU A 115 -14.08 19.25 -4.41
N ASP A 116 -13.06 19.24 -5.28
CA ASP A 116 -13.09 19.94 -6.57
C ASP A 116 -14.27 19.49 -7.45
N LYS A 117 -14.56 18.18 -7.47
CA LYS A 117 -15.72 17.62 -8.20
C LYS A 117 -17.07 18.05 -7.61
N LEU A 118 -17.11 18.39 -6.33
CA LEU A 118 -18.30 18.89 -5.65
C LEU A 118 -18.51 20.37 -5.96
N GLU A 119 -17.44 21.15 -6.00
CA GLU A 119 -17.45 22.56 -6.38
C GLU A 119 -17.97 22.74 -7.81
N GLU A 120 -17.48 21.98 -8.79
CA GLU A 120 -18.03 22.01 -10.16
C GLU A 120 -19.54 21.67 -10.24
N LYS A 121 -20.03 20.80 -9.35
CA LYS A 121 -21.46 20.47 -9.30
C LYS A 121 -22.26 21.62 -8.69
N SER A 122 -21.70 22.34 -7.73
CA SER A 122 -22.30 23.53 -7.14
C SER A 122 -22.48 24.63 -8.19
N ASP A 123 -21.44 24.92 -8.97
CA ASP A 123 -21.51 25.96 -10.02
C ASP A 123 -22.61 25.66 -11.06
N LYS A 124 -22.74 24.39 -11.47
CA LYS A 124 -23.81 23.95 -12.38
C LYS A 124 -25.19 24.12 -11.77
N LEU A 125 -25.33 23.90 -10.47
CA LEU A 125 -26.59 24.06 -9.75
C LEU A 125 -27.00 25.53 -9.66
N GLU A 126 -26.04 26.44 -9.43
CA GLU A 126 -26.29 27.88 -9.43
C GLU A 126 -26.75 28.40 -10.80
N ILE A 127 -26.15 27.91 -11.89
CA ILE A 127 -26.59 28.24 -13.25
C ILE A 127 -28.03 27.75 -13.49
N LEU A 128 -28.35 26.54 -13.03
CA LEU A 128 -29.69 25.99 -13.16
C LEU A 128 -30.71 26.82 -12.37
N GLU A 129 -30.37 27.24 -11.16
CA GLU A 129 -31.23 28.07 -10.31
C GLU A 129 -31.55 29.43 -10.96
N LYS A 130 -30.54 30.08 -11.56
CA LYS A 130 -30.75 31.31 -12.36
C LYS A 130 -31.71 31.08 -13.52
N SER A 131 -31.56 29.96 -14.24
CA SER A 131 -32.46 29.63 -15.35
C SER A 131 -33.90 29.35 -14.88
N HIS A 132 -34.08 28.75 -13.70
CA HIS A 132 -35.39 28.53 -13.09
C HIS A 132 -36.08 29.86 -12.72
N CYS A 133 -35.35 30.85 -12.18
CA CYS A 133 -35.89 32.18 -11.92
C CYS A 133 -36.43 32.84 -13.20
N GLU A 134 -35.67 32.79 -14.30
CA GLU A 134 -36.11 33.34 -15.58
C GLU A 134 -37.38 32.64 -16.12
N ILE A 135 -37.50 31.33 -15.92
CA ILE A 135 -38.69 30.56 -16.32
C ILE A 135 -39.91 30.98 -15.49
N LEU A 136 -39.75 31.17 -14.17
CA LEU A 136 -40.84 31.62 -13.29
C LEU A 136 -41.35 33.01 -13.68
N GLU A 137 -40.45 33.94 -14.02
CA GLU A 137 -40.86 35.25 -14.52
C GLU A 137 -41.65 35.17 -15.83
N LYS A 138 -41.24 34.27 -16.75
CA LYS A 138 -41.97 34.04 -18.01
C LYS A 138 -43.35 33.45 -17.76
N LEU A 139 -43.48 32.51 -16.84
CA LEU A 139 -44.77 31.92 -16.45
C LEU A 139 -45.73 32.97 -15.89
N GLY A 140 -45.25 33.84 -14.99
CA GLY A 140 -46.09 34.91 -14.43
C GLY A 140 -46.62 35.89 -15.49
N LYS A 141 -45.81 36.20 -16.51
CA LYS A 141 -46.25 37.03 -17.66
C LYS A 141 -47.35 36.32 -18.47
N LEU A 142 -47.25 35.00 -18.63
CA LEU A 142 -48.19 34.19 -19.40
C LEU A 142 -49.55 34.09 -18.69
N GLU A 143 -49.54 33.93 -17.37
CA GLU A 143 -50.75 33.90 -16.54
C GLU A 143 -51.50 35.24 -16.56
N ALA A 144 -50.77 36.37 -16.57
CA ALA A 144 -51.37 37.69 -16.73
C ALA A 144 -52.03 37.87 -18.11
N LEU A 145 -51.40 37.35 -19.17
CA LEU A 145 -51.96 37.37 -20.51
C LEU A 145 -53.25 36.54 -20.59
N GLU A 146 -53.26 35.34 -20.01
CA GLU A 146 -54.45 34.47 -19.96
C GLU A 146 -55.62 35.15 -19.25
N LYS A 147 -55.39 35.79 -18.10
CA LYS A 147 -56.42 36.60 -17.41
C LYS A 147 -56.98 37.69 -18.32
N SER A 148 -56.13 38.41 -19.06
CA SER A 148 -56.60 39.45 -19.97
C SER A 148 -57.40 38.90 -21.16
N HIS A 149 -57.05 37.72 -21.69
CA HIS A 149 -57.84 37.04 -22.71
C HIS A 149 -59.22 36.62 -22.19
N CYS A 150 -59.33 36.07 -20.98
CA CYS A 150 -60.62 35.74 -20.36
C CYS A 150 -61.51 36.99 -20.24
N GLU A 151 -60.97 38.11 -19.77
CA GLU A 151 -61.72 39.37 -19.69
C GLU A 151 -62.20 39.88 -21.06
N ILE A 152 -61.40 39.68 -22.12
CA ILE A 152 -61.78 40.05 -23.48
C ILE A 152 -62.92 39.16 -23.98
N LEU A 153 -62.85 37.85 -23.75
CA LEU A 153 -63.90 36.91 -24.11
C LEU A 153 -65.23 37.26 -23.42
N ASP A 154 -65.22 37.52 -22.11
CA ASP A 154 -66.40 37.95 -21.35
C ASP A 154 -67.02 39.24 -21.93
N LYS A 155 -66.19 40.18 -22.38
CA LYS A 155 -66.65 41.43 -23.01
C LYS A 155 -67.28 41.17 -24.38
N LEU A 156 -66.70 40.29 -25.18
CA LEU A 156 -67.22 39.93 -26.51
C LEU A 156 -68.56 39.19 -26.40
N GLU A 157 -68.70 38.28 -25.44
CA GLU A 157 -69.94 37.54 -25.19
C GLU A 157 -71.10 38.49 -24.84
N LYS A 158 -70.87 39.44 -23.94
CA LYS A 158 -71.84 40.50 -23.61
C LYS A 158 -72.25 41.38 -24.80
N LEU A 159 -71.35 41.62 -25.75
CA LEU A 159 -71.67 42.38 -26.97
C LEU A 159 -72.50 41.57 -27.96
N LEU A 160 -72.23 40.27 -28.07
CA LEU A 160 -73.01 39.34 -28.90
C LEU A 160 -74.45 39.21 -28.38
N GLU A 161 -74.63 39.07 -27.06
CA GLU A 161 -75.96 39.03 -26.44
C GLU A 161 -76.76 40.32 -26.70
N ARG A 162 -76.11 41.49 -26.64
CA ARG A 162 -76.77 42.77 -26.92
C ARG A 162 -77.19 42.96 -28.38
N ASN A 163 -76.45 42.39 -29.33
CA ASN A 163 -76.74 42.52 -30.76
C ASN A 163 -77.75 41.47 -31.27
N ALA A 164 -78.07 40.46 -30.45
CA ALA A 164 -79.02 39.39 -30.78
C ALA A 164 -80.46 39.68 -30.29
N CYS A 165 -80.68 40.76 -29.53
CA CYS A 165 -81.99 41.34 -29.20
C CYS A 165 -82.36 42.47 -30.16
#